data_AF-A0A822XDQ2-F1
#
_entry.id   AF-A0A822XDQ2-F1
#
_cell.length_a   1.000
_cell.length_b   1.000
_cell.length_c   1.000
_cell.angle_alpha   90.00
_cell.angle_beta   90.00
_cell.angle_gamma   90.00
#
_symmetry.space_group_name_H-M   'P 1'
#
loop_
_entity.id
_entity.type
_entity.pdbx_description
1 polymer ?
#
loop_
_entity_poly.entity_id
_entity_poly.type
_entity_poly.pdbx_seq_one_letter_code
_entity_poly.pdbx_strand_id
1 'polypeptide(L)'
;MGVVLDFGAQMPVIKVGRMAGQFAKPRSTSFETRDGVKLPIYQGDIINGHAFDEKSRTPDPQRLIKAYYQSGCTLNLLRAFATGGYAAMQRVSQWNLDFTEHSEQGDRYMELAQKVDEALGFMAAAGLDLDHPTMTATEFWTSHECLHLPYEQALTREDSTTGLYYD
;
A
#
# COMPACT_ATOMS: atom_id res chain seq x y z
N MET A 1 -6.78 3.16 9.75
CA MET A 1 -6.19 2.17 10.68
C MET A 1 -4.97 2.70 11.45
N GLY A 2 -3.95 3.30 10.81
CA GLY A 2 -2.72 3.72 11.49
C GLY A 2 -2.93 4.54 12.77
N VAL A 3 -3.69 5.65 12.69
CA VAL A 3 -3.94 6.53 13.85
C VAL A 3 -4.69 5.83 15.00
N VAL A 4 -5.60 4.90 14.68
CA VAL A 4 -6.30 4.09 15.68
C VAL A 4 -5.31 3.21 16.46
N LEU A 5 -4.33 2.62 15.77
CA LEU A 5 -3.29 1.82 16.39
C LEU A 5 -2.29 2.69 17.16
N ASP A 6 -1.89 3.84 16.62
CA ASP A 6 -1.02 4.82 17.31
C ASP A 6 -1.65 5.22 18.66
N PHE A 7 -2.94 5.59 18.65
CA PHE A 7 -3.67 5.99 19.84
C PHE A 7 -3.87 4.82 20.83
N GLY A 8 -4.30 3.66 20.33
CA GLY A 8 -4.59 2.51 21.18
C GLY A 8 -3.36 1.86 21.81
N ALA A 9 -2.24 1.82 21.06
CA ALA A 9 -0.98 1.25 21.54
C ALA A 9 -0.10 2.27 22.28
N GLN A 10 -0.39 3.57 22.14
CA GLN A 10 0.44 4.66 22.65
C GLN A 10 1.90 4.57 22.19
N MET A 11 2.11 4.09 20.96
CA MET A 11 3.42 3.87 20.36
C MET A 11 3.39 4.25 18.88
N PRO A 12 4.51 4.74 18.31
CA PRO A 12 4.57 5.03 16.89
C PRO A 12 4.35 3.78 16.03
N VAL A 13 3.46 3.88 15.04
CA VAL A 13 3.15 2.83 14.06
C VAL A 13 3.82 3.12 12.73
N ILE A 14 4.66 2.18 12.28
CA ILE A 14 5.24 2.20 10.95
C ILE A 14 4.21 1.71 9.92
N LYS A 15 3.87 2.55 8.95
CA LYS A 15 2.89 2.24 7.91
C LYS A 15 3.59 1.65 6.69
N VAL A 16 3.31 0.39 6.39
CA VAL A 16 3.84 -0.32 5.22
C VAL A 16 2.69 -0.87 4.38
N GLY A 17 2.55 -0.38 3.15
CA GLY A 17 1.52 -0.81 2.21
C GLY A 17 2.01 -1.89 1.26
N ARG A 18 1.20 -2.95 1.06
CA ARG A 18 1.41 -3.94 -0.02
C ARG A 18 0.96 -3.36 -1.37
N MET A 19 1.70 -2.38 -1.87
CA MET A 19 1.34 -1.53 -3.00
C MET A 19 2.56 -1.23 -3.88
N ALA A 20 2.34 -0.69 -5.07
CA ALA A 20 3.39 -0.25 -6.00
C ALA A 20 4.45 -1.32 -6.35
N GLY A 21 4.04 -2.59 -6.46
CA GLY A 21 4.95 -3.70 -6.82
C GLY A 21 4.34 -5.10 -6.62
N GLN A 22 3.23 -5.20 -5.89
CA GLN A 22 2.57 -6.46 -5.53
C GLN A 22 1.78 -7.14 -6.69
N PHE A 23 2.43 -7.31 -7.84
CA PHE A 23 1.82 -7.87 -9.05
C PHE A 23 1.97 -9.38 -9.17
N ALA A 24 3.14 -9.93 -8.84
CA ALA A 24 3.40 -11.37 -8.93
C ALA A 24 2.57 -12.14 -7.88
N LYS A 25 2.16 -13.36 -8.22
CA LYS A 25 1.36 -14.25 -7.38
C LYS A 25 1.94 -15.67 -7.41
N PRO A 26 2.33 -16.24 -6.26
CA PRO A 26 2.74 -17.63 -6.21
C PRO A 26 1.52 -18.53 -6.43
N ARG A 27 1.71 -19.66 -7.12
CA ARG A 27 0.63 -20.61 -7.41
C ARG A 27 1.05 -22.02 -7.03
N SER A 28 0.11 -22.78 -6.46
CA SER A 28 0.32 -24.18 -6.05
C SER A 28 0.48 -25.14 -7.24
N THR A 29 -0.02 -24.77 -8.42
CA THR A 29 0.07 -25.57 -9.65
C THR A 29 0.48 -24.68 -10.82
N SER A 30 1.11 -25.24 -11.84
CA SER A 30 1.56 -24.49 -13.02
C SER A 30 0.47 -24.31 -14.09
N PHE A 31 -0.61 -25.09 -14.01
CA PHE A 31 -1.69 -25.11 -15.00
C PHE A 31 -3.05 -25.03 -14.34
N GLU A 32 -4.01 -24.50 -15.09
CA GLU A 32 -5.42 -24.45 -14.79
C GLU A 32 -6.19 -25.11 -15.94
N THR A 33 -7.12 -26.02 -15.61
CA THR A 33 -7.97 -26.68 -16.59
C THR A 33 -9.42 -26.24 -16.38
N ARG A 34 -10.07 -25.75 -17.45
CA ARG A 34 -11.51 -25.44 -17.46
C ARG A 34 -12.12 -26.05 -18.72
N ASP A 35 -13.24 -26.73 -18.57
CA ASP A 35 -13.99 -27.33 -19.69
C ASP A 35 -13.12 -28.19 -20.64
N GLY A 36 -12.16 -28.93 -20.07
CA GLY A 36 -11.22 -29.78 -20.81
C GLY A 36 -10.03 -29.06 -21.44
N VAL A 37 -10.00 -27.73 -21.45
CA VAL A 37 -8.87 -26.93 -21.95
C VAL A 37 -7.88 -26.67 -20.83
N LYS A 38 -6.60 -26.98 -21.05
CA LYS A 38 -5.51 -26.79 -20.08
C LYS A 38 -4.61 -25.63 -20.52
N LEU A 39 -4.52 -24.58 -19.69
CA LEU A 39 -3.69 -23.40 -19.94
C LEU A 39 -2.73 -23.13 -18.77
N PRO A 40 -1.63 -22.38 -19.00
CA PRO A 40 -0.81 -21.87 -17.91
C PRO A 40 -1.66 -21.11 -16.89
N ILE A 41 -1.32 -21.27 -15.63
CA ILE A 41 -2.05 -20.59 -14.56
C ILE A 41 -1.75 -19.08 -14.58
N TYR A 42 -2.69 -18.25 -14.13
CA TYR A 42 -2.41 -16.83 -13.93
C TYR A 42 -1.41 -16.65 -12.77
N GLN A 43 -0.29 -15.98 -13.01
CA GLN A 43 0.80 -15.79 -12.04
C GLN A 43 0.95 -14.32 -11.61
N GLY A 44 -0.02 -13.48 -11.94
CA GLY A 44 0.06 -12.04 -11.69
C GLY A 44 0.28 -11.23 -12.95
N ASP A 45 -0.20 -10.00 -12.96
CA ASP A 45 -0.21 -9.13 -14.15
C ASP A 45 1.18 -8.80 -14.70
N ILE A 46 2.22 -8.95 -13.87
CA ILE A 46 3.63 -8.79 -14.25
C ILE A 46 4.14 -9.96 -15.10
N ILE A 47 3.48 -11.12 -15.08
CA ILE A 47 3.85 -12.32 -15.85
C ILE A 47 2.88 -12.55 -17.01
N ASN A 48 1.58 -12.70 -16.72
CA ASN A 48 0.54 -13.02 -17.71
C ASN A 48 -0.81 -12.40 -17.33
N GLY A 49 -1.82 -12.54 -18.20
CA GLY A 49 -3.15 -11.99 -18.03
C GLY A 49 -4.12 -12.92 -17.29
N HIS A 50 -5.09 -12.33 -16.60
CA HIS A 50 -6.11 -13.07 -15.85
C HIS A 50 -7.06 -13.90 -16.73
N ALA A 51 -7.42 -13.39 -17.91
CA ALA A 51 -8.38 -14.02 -18.81
C ALA A 51 -7.96 -15.45 -19.19
N PHE A 52 -8.94 -16.35 -19.30
CA PHE A 52 -8.71 -17.78 -19.59
C PHE A 52 -8.70 -18.02 -21.10
N ASP A 53 -7.65 -17.54 -21.75
CA ASP A 53 -7.37 -17.76 -23.17
C ASP A 53 -5.87 -17.90 -23.38
N GLU A 54 -5.47 -18.57 -24.47
CA GLU A 54 -4.06 -18.88 -24.74
C GLU A 54 -3.19 -17.62 -24.76
N LYS A 55 -3.64 -16.59 -25.49
CA LYS A 55 -2.91 -15.32 -25.66
C LYS A 55 -2.69 -14.62 -24.32
N SER A 56 -3.71 -14.56 -23.47
CA SER A 56 -3.60 -13.94 -22.15
C SER A 56 -2.71 -14.74 -21.21
N ARG A 57 -2.72 -16.07 -21.28
CA ARG A 57 -1.96 -16.93 -20.35
C ARG A 57 -0.50 -17.12 -20.74
N THR A 58 -0.11 -16.83 -21.98
CA THR A 58 1.30 -16.77 -22.40
C THR A 58 2.04 -15.66 -21.63
N PRO A 59 3.16 -15.97 -20.95
CA PRO A 59 4.00 -14.96 -20.31
C PRO A 59 4.51 -13.93 -21.31
N ASP A 60 4.44 -12.65 -20.94
CA ASP A 60 4.85 -11.53 -21.79
C ASP A 60 5.85 -10.62 -21.07
N PRO A 61 7.13 -10.58 -21.48
CA PRO A 61 8.15 -9.73 -20.86
C PRO A 61 7.83 -8.22 -20.87
N GLN A 62 6.98 -7.74 -21.79
CA GLN A 62 6.57 -6.32 -21.81
C GLN A 62 5.76 -5.94 -20.56
N ARG A 63 5.18 -6.93 -19.86
CA ARG A 63 4.48 -6.72 -18.59
C ARG A 63 5.41 -6.27 -17.46
N LEU A 64 6.70 -6.59 -17.52
CA LEU A 64 7.69 -6.09 -16.57
C LEU A 64 7.80 -4.57 -16.63
N ILE A 65 7.85 -4.02 -17.85
CA ILE A 65 7.91 -2.58 -18.10
C ILE A 65 6.61 -1.91 -17.66
N LYS A 66 5.47 -2.54 -17.97
CA LYS A 66 4.15 -2.04 -17.54
C LYS A 66 4.03 -2.01 -16.01
N ALA A 67 4.46 -3.08 -15.33
CA ALA A 67 4.46 -3.16 -13.88
C ALA A 67 5.34 -2.04 -13.27
N TYR A 68 6.54 -1.82 -13.83
CA TYR A 68 7.42 -0.73 -13.41
C TYR A 68 6.75 0.65 -13.52
N TYR A 69 6.14 0.97 -14.66
CA TYR A 69 5.45 2.26 -14.83
C TYR A 69 4.28 2.42 -13.86
N GLN A 70 3.47 1.37 -13.69
CA GLN A 70 2.35 1.41 -12.77
C GLN A 70 2.82 1.55 -11.31
N SER A 71 3.90 0.86 -10.93
CA SER A 71 4.57 1.03 -9.63
C SER A 71 5.01 2.47 -9.42
N GLY A 72 5.75 3.05 -10.37
CA GLY A 72 6.23 4.43 -10.30
C GLY A 72 5.10 5.46 -10.15
N CYS A 73 4.06 5.35 -10.98
CA CYS A 73 2.88 6.23 -10.88
C CYS A 73 2.15 6.07 -9.54
N THR A 74 1.96 4.83 -9.08
CA THR A 74 1.29 4.55 -7.80
C THR A 74 2.07 5.12 -6.63
N LEU A 75 3.40 4.90 -6.59
CA LEU A 75 4.26 5.41 -5.53
C LEU A 75 4.32 6.94 -5.54
N ASN A 76 4.35 7.57 -6.70
CA ASN A 76 4.32 9.03 -6.81
C ASN A 76 3.02 9.61 -6.21
N LEU A 77 1.87 9.00 -6.51
CA LEU A 77 0.59 9.41 -5.94
C LEU A 77 0.55 9.17 -4.42
N LEU A 78 1.05 8.02 -3.94
CA LEU A 78 1.12 7.72 -2.52
C LEU A 78 1.98 8.75 -1.76
N ARG A 79 3.13 9.13 -2.33
CA ARG A 79 3.98 10.20 -1.76
C ARG A 79 3.24 11.52 -1.69
N ALA A 80 2.52 11.90 -2.75
CA ALA A 80 1.71 13.11 -2.77
C ALA A 80 0.62 13.10 -1.69
N PHE A 81 -0.02 11.96 -1.41
CA PHE A 81 -0.98 11.86 -0.30
C PHE A 81 -0.32 11.87 1.07
N ALA A 82 0.84 11.22 1.20
CA ALA A 82 1.57 11.12 2.47
C ALA A 82 2.12 12.48 2.96
N THR A 83 2.53 13.36 2.04
CA THR A 83 3.11 14.68 2.38
C THR A 83 2.25 15.88 2.01
N GLY A 84 1.30 15.72 1.08
CA GLY A 84 0.42 16.81 0.59
C GLY A 84 -0.82 17.08 1.46
N GLY A 85 -0.78 16.76 2.74
CA GLY A 85 -1.86 17.02 3.70
C GLY A 85 -3.03 16.04 3.64
N TYR A 86 -3.03 15.05 2.72
CA TYR A 86 -4.06 14.01 2.74
C TYR A 86 -3.94 13.12 3.98
N ALA A 87 -2.71 12.87 4.44
CA ALA A 87 -2.39 12.08 5.62
C ALA A 87 -2.35 12.87 6.94
N ALA A 88 -2.77 14.14 6.94
CA ALA A 88 -2.78 14.97 8.15
C ALA A 88 -3.68 14.36 9.24
N MET A 89 -3.21 14.33 10.49
CA MET A 89 -3.94 13.71 11.61
C MET A 89 -5.30 14.40 11.89
N GLN A 90 -5.45 15.66 11.51
CA GLN A 90 -6.71 16.40 11.60
C GLN A 90 -7.82 15.84 10.68
N ARG A 91 -7.48 14.95 9.74
CA ARG A 91 -8.42 14.36 8.78
C ARG A 91 -8.91 12.97 9.18
N VAL A 92 -8.60 12.50 10.39
CA VAL A 92 -8.96 11.15 10.86
C VAL A 92 -10.47 10.91 10.79
N SER A 93 -11.29 11.89 11.18
CA SER A 93 -12.75 11.83 11.06
C SER A 93 -13.26 11.93 9.60
N GLN A 94 -12.43 12.41 8.66
CA GLN A 94 -12.77 12.49 7.22
C GLN A 94 -12.39 11.24 6.44
N TRP A 95 -11.50 10.39 6.97
CA TRP A 95 -11.18 9.08 6.37
C TRP A 95 -12.22 8.01 6.66
N ASN A 96 -13.35 8.40 7.27
CA ASN A 96 -14.52 7.58 7.47
C ASN A 96 -15.12 7.21 6.11
N LEU A 97 -14.71 6.03 5.68
CA LEU A 97 -15.26 5.30 4.56
C LEU A 97 -16.71 4.89 4.86
N ASP A 98 -17.52 4.82 3.82
CA ASP A 98 -18.91 4.34 3.79
C ASP A 98 -19.15 2.95 4.46
N PHE A 99 -18.10 2.24 4.90
CA PHE A 99 -18.21 0.94 5.58
C PHE A 99 -18.67 1.04 7.05
N THR A 100 -18.61 2.23 7.67
CA THR A 100 -19.05 2.43 9.06
C THR A 100 -20.55 2.72 9.19
N GLU A 101 -21.27 2.90 8.07
CA GLU A 101 -22.71 3.12 8.12
C GLU A 101 -23.43 1.87 8.66
N HIS A 102 -24.15 2.05 9.78
CA HIS A 102 -25.06 1.06 10.38
C HIS A 102 -24.43 -0.24 10.91
N SER A 103 -23.27 -0.18 11.56
CA SER A 103 -22.70 -1.33 12.28
C SER A 103 -22.17 -0.96 13.67
N GLU A 104 -22.27 -1.90 14.63
CA GLU A 104 -21.74 -1.74 16.00
C GLU A 104 -20.21 -1.49 16.00
N GLN A 105 -19.50 -2.07 15.02
CA GLN A 105 -18.08 -1.83 14.81
C GLN A 105 -17.80 -0.41 14.31
N GLY A 106 -18.70 0.15 13.51
CA GLY A 106 -18.68 1.55 13.07
C GLY A 106 -18.80 2.50 14.27
N ASP A 107 -19.74 2.24 15.18
CA ASP A 107 -19.94 3.05 16.39
C ASP A 107 -18.67 3.09 17.26
N ARG A 108 -18.06 1.92 17.51
CA ARG A 108 -16.79 1.83 18.25
C ARG A 108 -15.64 2.57 17.58
N TYR A 109 -15.58 2.51 16.25
CA TYR A 109 -14.58 3.27 15.49
C TYR A 109 -14.82 4.78 15.65
N MET A 110 -16.06 5.23 15.57
CA MET A 110 -16.43 6.64 15.74
C MET A 110 -16.10 7.17 17.13
N GLU A 111 -16.38 6.41 18.19
CA GLU A 111 -15.98 6.77 19.56
C GLU A 111 -14.46 6.97 19.67
N LEU A 112 -13.68 6.11 19.02
CA LEU A 112 -12.23 6.21 19.03
C LEU A 112 -11.73 7.41 18.23
N ALA A 113 -12.30 7.65 17.04
CA ALA A 113 -12.00 8.81 16.22
C ALA A 113 -12.29 10.11 16.97
N GLN A 114 -13.41 10.18 17.70
CA GLN A 114 -13.75 11.33 18.53
C GLN A 114 -12.71 11.55 19.65
N LYS A 115 -12.24 10.50 20.32
CA LYS A 115 -11.19 10.62 21.34
C LYS A 115 -9.86 11.13 20.77
N VAL A 116 -9.54 10.73 19.54
CA VAL A 116 -8.35 11.25 18.83
C VAL A 116 -8.54 12.74 18.53
N ASP A 117 -9.70 13.15 18.02
CA ASP A 117 -10.01 14.55 17.74
C ASP A 117 -9.97 15.41 19.03
N GLU A 118 -10.52 14.92 20.14
CA GLU A 118 -10.43 15.58 21.46
C GLU A 118 -8.98 15.72 21.94
N ALA A 119 -8.15 14.68 21.77
CA ALA A 119 -6.73 14.72 22.13
C ALA A 119 -5.95 15.73 21.28
N LEU A 120 -6.20 15.79 19.96
CA LEU A 120 -5.62 16.80 19.08
C LEU A 120 -6.05 18.22 19.48
N GLY A 121 -7.33 18.40 19.85
CA GLY A 121 -7.85 19.67 20.36
C GLY A 121 -7.18 20.09 21.67
N PHE A 122 -6.94 19.15 22.59
CA PHE A 122 -6.19 19.41 23.81
C PHE A 122 -4.74 19.82 23.53
N MET A 123 -4.06 19.12 22.61
CA MET A 123 -2.70 19.46 22.21
C MET A 123 -2.62 20.89 21.64
N ALA A 124 -3.58 21.27 20.80
CA ALA A 124 -3.68 22.63 20.26
C ALA A 124 -3.89 23.67 21.37
N ALA A 125 -4.82 23.41 22.29
CA ALA A 125 -5.10 24.30 23.42
C ALA A 125 -3.92 24.42 24.39
N ALA A 126 -3.09 23.38 24.50
CA ALA A 126 -1.84 23.39 25.26
C ALA A 126 -0.69 24.12 24.54
N GLY A 127 -0.94 24.65 23.33
CA GLY A 127 0.02 25.45 22.56
C GLY A 127 0.93 24.63 21.64
N LEU A 128 0.62 23.36 21.37
CA LEU A 128 1.32 22.61 20.33
C LEU A 128 0.88 23.09 18.94
N ASP A 129 1.86 23.28 18.07
CA ASP A 129 1.64 23.65 16.69
C ASP A 129 1.12 22.45 15.88
N LEU A 130 -0.13 22.55 15.43
CA LEU A 130 -0.75 21.52 14.59
C LEU A 130 -0.31 21.60 13.11
N ASP A 131 0.37 22.67 12.70
CA ASP A 131 0.95 22.80 11.36
C ASP A 131 2.35 22.16 11.27
N HIS A 132 2.87 21.65 12.39
CA HIS A 132 4.14 20.95 12.43
C HIS A 132 4.14 19.75 11.45
N PRO A 133 5.22 19.47 10.71
CA PRO A 133 5.26 18.40 9.70
C PRO A 133 4.83 17.01 10.21
N THR A 134 5.09 16.70 11.49
CA THR A 134 4.65 15.46 12.13
C THR A 134 3.12 15.32 12.24
N MET A 135 2.39 16.42 12.23
CA MET A 135 0.93 16.46 12.27
C MET A 135 0.30 16.47 10.87
N THR A 136 1.01 17.02 9.88
CA THR A 136 0.50 17.25 8.53
C THR A 136 0.96 16.21 7.50
N ALA A 137 2.02 15.46 7.79
CA ALA A 137 2.57 14.41 6.95
C ALA A 137 2.78 13.09 7.71
N THR A 138 2.82 11.98 6.97
CA THR A 138 3.22 10.68 7.51
C THR A 138 4.27 10.03 6.62
N GLU A 139 5.18 9.27 7.22
CA GLU A 139 5.96 8.31 6.44
C GLU A 139 5.06 7.15 6.00
N PHE A 140 5.22 6.74 4.75
CA PHE A 140 4.54 5.60 4.17
C PHE A 140 5.51 4.80 3.31
N TRP A 141 5.67 3.53 3.66
CA TRP A 141 6.57 2.61 2.98
C TRP A 141 5.78 1.66 2.09
N THR A 142 6.42 1.15 1.03
CA THR A 142 5.83 0.14 0.14
C THR A 142 6.55 -1.18 0.31
N SER A 143 5.82 -2.28 0.13
CA SER A 143 6.38 -3.61 0.08
C SER A 143 5.66 -4.49 -0.94
N HIS A 144 6.37 -5.49 -1.43
CA HIS A 144 5.82 -6.60 -2.19
C HIS A 144 6.60 -7.87 -1.89
N GLU A 145 6.04 -8.99 -2.34
CA GLU A 145 6.75 -10.26 -2.31
C GLU A 145 7.78 -10.31 -3.45
N CYS A 146 9.06 -10.40 -3.09
CA CYS A 146 10.20 -10.51 -4.00
C CYS A 146 10.20 -11.87 -4.71
N LEU A 147 9.28 -12.03 -5.66
CA LEU A 147 8.95 -13.32 -6.27
C LEU A 147 9.52 -13.47 -7.69
N HIS A 148 9.48 -12.41 -8.49
CA HIS A 148 9.93 -12.46 -9.88
C HIS A 148 11.37 -11.95 -9.99
N LEU A 149 12.34 -12.80 -9.63
CA LEU A 149 13.75 -12.42 -9.48
C LEU A 149 14.36 -11.59 -10.65
N PRO A 150 14.04 -11.84 -11.93
CA PRO A 150 14.55 -10.98 -13.01
C PRO A 150 14.06 -9.52 -12.94
N TYR A 151 12.88 -9.28 -12.37
CA TYR A 151 12.36 -7.93 -12.14
C TYR A 151 13.11 -7.25 -11.00
N GLU A 152 13.26 -7.97 -9.89
CA GLU A 152 13.94 -7.49 -8.67
C GLU A 152 15.42 -7.20 -8.97
N GLN A 153 16.12 -8.14 -9.62
CA GLN A 153 17.51 -7.95 -10.05
C GLN A 153 17.66 -6.72 -10.97
N ALA A 154 16.68 -6.46 -11.84
CA ALA A 154 16.72 -5.28 -12.71
C ALA A 154 16.45 -3.97 -11.96
N LEU A 155 15.92 -4.02 -10.73
CA LEU A 155 15.66 -2.86 -9.87
C LEU A 155 16.67 -2.68 -8.73
N THR A 156 17.43 -3.72 -8.39
CA THR A 156 18.52 -3.62 -7.41
C THR A 156 19.60 -2.62 -7.86
N ARG A 157 20.02 -1.70 -6.98
CA ARG A 157 21.04 -0.67 -7.21
C ARG A 157 22.10 -0.69 -6.12
N GLU A 158 23.32 -0.32 -6.47
CA GLU A 158 24.38 -0.01 -5.51
C GLU A 158 24.19 1.41 -4.98
N ASP A 159 24.16 1.57 -3.67
CA ASP A 159 24.12 2.87 -3.02
C ASP A 159 25.47 3.57 -3.12
N SER A 160 25.46 4.82 -3.61
CA SER A 160 26.68 5.57 -3.90
C SER A 160 27.48 5.99 -2.66
N THR A 161 26.90 5.90 -1.46
CA THR A 161 27.53 6.35 -0.22
C THR A 161 28.17 5.19 0.55
N THR A 162 27.48 4.05 0.57
CA THR A 162 27.82 2.87 1.37
C THR A 162 28.44 1.74 0.54
N GLY A 163 28.20 1.69 -0.77
CA GLY A 163 28.58 0.57 -1.64
C GLY A 163 27.75 -0.70 -1.41
N LEU A 164 26.67 -0.62 -0.62
CA LEU A 164 25.75 -1.73 -0.39
C LEU A 164 24.68 -1.79 -1.49
N TYR A 165 24.17 -2.99 -1.73
CA TYR A 165 23.11 -3.22 -2.72
C TYR A 165 21.73 -3.18 -2.07
N TYR A 166 20.81 -2.46 -2.71
CA TYR A 166 19.42 -2.30 -2.29
C TYR A 166 18.49 -2.62 -3.44
N ASP A 167 17.43 -3.36 -3.15
CA ASP A 167 16.26 -3.52 -4.02
C ASP A 167 15.21 -2.48 -3.63
#